data_AF-A0A5J4DYE7-F1
#
_entry.id   AF-A0A5J4DYE7-F1
#
_cell.length_a   1.000
_cell.length_b   1.000
_cell.length_c   1.000
_cell.angle_alpha   90.00
_cell.angle_beta   90.00
_cell.angle_gamma   90.00
#
_symmetry.space_group_name_H-M   'P 1'
#
loop_
_entity.id
_entity.type
_entity.pdbx_description
1 polymer ?
#
loop_
_entity_poly.entity_id
_entity_poly.type
_entity_poly.pdbx_seq_one_letter_code
_entity_poly.pdbx_strand_id
1 'polypeptide(L)'
;MAGKLMPQAHNEGRGMTAKKKRVGRPSLYSKDLAELICERILERNEDDNPRSLRDVCQDNDMPSEKTVYKWLTAHVEFATMYTRAREMRANMVADDTIEIADTEPDPQKARVRIDARKWWAGKTSPKKYGDKIQQEISTDNSLEELFKAVEGTRRVIPTQRAKAE
;
A
#
# COMPACT_ATOMS: atom_id res chain seq x y z
N MET A 1 -31.01 23.33 57.04
CA MET A 1 -30.06 24.42 56.76
C MET A 1 -30.36 24.96 55.38
N ALA A 2 -30.59 26.26 55.28
CA ALA A 2 -30.87 26.96 54.05
C ALA A 2 -29.57 27.19 53.26
N GLY A 3 -29.59 26.89 51.96
CA GLY A 3 -28.59 27.30 51.00
C GLY A 3 -29.28 27.79 49.74
N LYS A 4 -29.62 29.08 49.71
CA LYS A 4 -30.04 29.79 48.49
C LYS A 4 -28.80 29.96 47.60
N LEU A 5 -28.93 29.65 46.31
CA LEU A 5 -28.49 30.56 45.25
C LEU A 5 -29.31 30.30 43.98
N MET A 6 -29.91 31.36 43.47
CA MET A 6 -30.73 31.40 42.26
C MET A 6 -29.87 31.72 41.01
N PRO A 7 -30.43 31.63 39.80
CA PRO A 7 -29.75 31.33 38.52
C PRO A 7 -29.18 32.59 37.87
N GLN A 8 -28.35 32.47 36.82
CA GLN A 8 -28.38 33.33 35.62
C GLN A 8 -27.73 32.65 34.41
N ALA A 9 -28.36 32.86 33.26
CA ALA A 9 -27.87 32.50 31.94
C ALA A 9 -26.77 33.47 31.50
N HIS A 10 -25.74 32.94 30.82
CA HIS A 10 -24.95 33.68 29.86
C HIS A 10 -24.88 32.88 28.57
N ASN A 11 -25.76 33.25 27.63
CA ASN A 11 -25.53 33.11 26.21
C ASN A 11 -24.42 34.11 25.85
N GLU A 12 -23.35 33.68 25.17
CA GLU A 12 -22.67 34.42 24.10
C GLU A 12 -21.44 33.65 23.61
N GLY A 13 -21.49 33.23 22.34
CA GLY A 13 -20.39 32.54 21.67
C GLY A 13 -20.75 32.17 20.25
N ARG A 14 -21.32 33.13 19.50
CA ARG A 14 -21.64 32.99 18.07
C ARG A 14 -20.33 32.87 17.29
N GLY A 15 -19.80 31.65 17.20
CA GLY A 15 -18.66 31.33 16.35
C GLY A 15 -19.01 31.58 14.89
N MET A 16 -18.48 32.66 14.32
CA MET A 16 -18.50 32.97 12.90
C MET A 16 -17.76 31.86 12.14
N THR A 17 -18.48 30.83 11.68
CA THR A 17 -17.92 29.89 10.71
C THR A 17 -17.81 30.59 9.37
N ALA A 18 -16.58 31.01 9.02
CA ALA A 18 -16.27 31.52 7.70
C ALA A 18 -16.73 30.50 6.64
N LYS A 19 -17.68 30.92 5.79
CA LYS A 19 -18.27 30.09 4.74
C LYS A 19 -17.19 29.78 3.69
N LYS A 20 -16.59 28.57 3.77
CA LYS A 20 -15.56 28.10 2.81
C LYS A 20 -16.13 28.26 1.39
N LYS A 21 -15.50 29.11 0.56
CA LYS A 21 -15.87 29.27 -0.86
C LYS A 21 -15.89 27.88 -1.50
N ARG A 22 -16.91 27.59 -2.32
CA ARG A 22 -16.98 26.36 -3.12
C ARG A 22 -15.90 26.39 -4.18
N VAL A 23 -14.67 26.08 -3.79
CA VAL A 23 -13.56 25.86 -4.72
C VAL A 23 -13.90 24.57 -5.45
N GLY A 24 -13.91 24.62 -6.78
CA GLY A 24 -14.04 23.40 -7.58
C GLY A 24 -12.97 22.39 -7.17
N ARG A 25 -13.26 21.11 -7.42
CA ARG A 25 -12.33 20.02 -7.12
C ARG A 25 -10.92 20.34 -7.65
N PRO A 26 -9.86 20.20 -6.83
CA PRO A 26 -8.50 20.51 -7.28
C PRO A 26 -8.13 19.78 -8.58
N SER A 27 -7.58 20.52 -9.54
CA SER A 27 -7.22 20.01 -10.87
C SER A 27 -5.75 20.22 -11.23
N LEU A 28 -5.02 21.05 -10.47
CA LEU A 28 -3.59 21.32 -10.66
C LEU A 28 -2.76 20.46 -9.71
N TYR A 29 -1.64 19.93 -10.23
CA TYR A 29 -0.71 19.16 -9.43
C TYR A 29 0.10 20.10 -8.52
N SER A 30 0.28 19.68 -7.28
CA SER A 30 1.25 20.23 -6.34
C SER A 30 1.79 19.09 -5.49
N LYS A 31 3.07 19.18 -5.10
CA LYS A 31 3.70 18.17 -4.25
C LYS A 31 2.96 18.00 -2.91
N ASP A 32 2.61 19.10 -2.24
CA ASP A 32 1.89 19.08 -0.96
C ASP A 32 0.54 18.32 -1.06
N LEU A 33 -0.21 18.55 -2.15
CA LEU A 33 -1.46 17.82 -2.38
C LEU A 33 -1.23 16.33 -2.64
N ALA A 34 -0.14 15.99 -3.32
CA ALA A 34 0.24 14.60 -3.52
C ALA A 34 0.62 13.92 -2.20
N GLU A 35 1.32 14.63 -1.31
CA GLU A 35 1.70 14.15 0.02
C GLU A 35 0.46 13.92 0.88
N LEU A 36 -0.47 14.88 0.86
CA LEU A 36 -1.76 14.77 1.54
C LEU A 36 -2.59 13.57 1.05
N ILE A 37 -2.56 13.24 -0.25
CA ILE A 37 -3.22 12.03 -0.77
C ILE A 37 -2.59 10.76 -0.18
N CYS A 38 -1.27 10.70 -0.12
CA CYS A 38 -0.54 9.57 0.45
C CYS A 38 -0.85 9.39 1.95
N GLU A 39 -0.89 10.49 2.70
CA GLU A 39 -1.26 10.51 4.12
C GLU A 39 -2.69 10.00 4.32
N ARG A 40 -3.66 10.52 3.56
CA ARG A 40 -5.07 10.11 3.67
C ARG A 40 -5.34 8.65 3.37
N ILE A 41 -4.57 8.04 2.47
CA ILE A 41 -4.69 6.61 2.18
C ILE A 41 -4.26 5.74 3.38
N LEU A 42 -3.47 6.29 4.30
CA LEU A 42 -3.04 5.66 5.54
C LEU A 42 -3.95 5.98 6.72
N GLU A 43 -5.01 6.78 6.52
CA GLU A 43 -6.04 7.01 7.54
C GLU A 43 -7.10 5.90 7.51
N ARG A 44 -7.97 5.91 8.53
CA ARG A 44 -9.21 5.12 8.58
C ARG A 44 -10.41 6.01 8.28
N ASN A 45 -11.45 5.42 7.68
CA ASN A 45 -12.72 6.11 7.46
C ASN A 45 -13.59 6.09 8.74
N GLU A 46 -14.80 6.63 8.64
CA GLU A 46 -15.78 6.68 9.73
C GLU A 46 -16.19 5.30 10.29
N ASP A 47 -16.10 4.24 9.46
CA ASP A 47 -16.39 2.85 9.83
C ASP A 47 -15.14 2.10 10.33
N ASP A 48 -14.07 2.82 10.71
CA ASP A 48 -12.78 2.28 11.13
C ASP A 48 -12.10 1.36 10.09
N ASN A 49 -12.45 1.49 8.81
CA ASN A 49 -11.86 0.72 7.71
C ASN A 49 -10.73 1.51 7.02
N PRO A 50 -9.70 0.83 6.49
CA PRO A 50 -8.64 1.47 5.71
C PRO A 50 -9.18 2.17 4.46
N ARG A 51 -8.85 3.45 4.28
CA ARG A 51 -9.44 4.32 3.23
C ARG A 51 -8.97 4.00 1.82
N SER A 52 -9.87 3.57 0.93
CA SER A 52 -9.54 3.37 -0.50
C SER A 52 -9.19 4.70 -1.20
N LEU A 53 -8.46 4.66 -2.32
CA LEU A 53 -8.24 5.89 -3.10
C LEU A 53 -9.58 6.53 -3.52
N ARG A 54 -10.60 5.70 -3.80
CA ARG A 54 -11.96 6.16 -4.12
C ARG A 54 -12.58 6.96 -2.99
N ASP A 55 -12.45 6.46 -1.77
CA ASP A 55 -12.93 7.09 -0.54
C ASP A 55 -12.19 8.41 -0.28
N VAL A 56 -10.86 8.43 -0.38
CA VAL A 56 -10.05 9.65 -0.29
C VAL A 56 -10.49 10.66 -1.35
N CYS A 57 -10.71 10.21 -2.58
CA CYS A 57 -11.24 11.03 -3.65
C CYS A 57 -12.75 11.32 -3.52
N GLN A 58 -13.40 11.12 -2.37
CA GLN A 58 -14.70 11.76 -2.07
C GLN A 58 -14.53 13.04 -1.23
N ASP A 59 -13.38 13.25 -0.60
CA ASP A 59 -13.14 14.45 0.19
C ASP A 59 -13.20 15.72 -0.70
N ASN A 60 -13.77 16.79 -0.14
CA ASN A 60 -14.04 18.04 -0.85
C ASN A 60 -12.77 18.74 -1.36
N ASP A 61 -11.65 18.52 -0.67
CA ASP A 61 -10.34 19.08 -0.99
C ASP A 61 -9.43 18.10 -1.73
N MET A 62 -9.94 16.92 -2.11
CA MET A 62 -9.19 15.94 -2.91
C MET A 62 -9.54 16.04 -4.39
N PRO A 63 -8.58 15.78 -5.29
CA PRO A 63 -8.83 15.70 -6.73
C PRO A 63 -9.66 14.46 -7.10
N SER A 64 -10.03 14.33 -8.37
CA SER A 64 -10.73 13.13 -8.85
C SER A 64 -9.78 11.94 -8.98
N GLU A 65 -10.29 10.70 -8.86
CA GLU A 65 -9.49 9.49 -9.09
C GLU A 65 -8.75 9.56 -10.45
N LYS A 66 -9.44 10.00 -11.51
CA LYS A 66 -8.86 10.17 -12.84
C LYS A 66 -7.68 11.13 -12.84
N THR A 67 -7.80 12.23 -12.09
CA THR A 67 -6.74 13.22 -11.92
C THR A 67 -5.54 12.61 -11.18
N VAL A 68 -5.78 11.86 -10.11
CA VAL A 68 -4.71 11.18 -9.35
C VAL A 68 -3.96 10.20 -10.24
N TYR A 69 -4.66 9.33 -10.98
CA TYR A 69 -4.02 8.39 -11.88
C TYR A 69 -3.21 9.07 -12.97
N LYS A 70 -3.71 10.19 -13.53
CA LYS A 70 -2.93 11.00 -14.48
C LYS A 70 -1.64 11.51 -13.84
N TRP A 71 -1.69 12.03 -12.61
CA TRP A 71 -0.51 12.53 -11.93
C TRP A 71 0.48 11.41 -11.58
N LEU A 72 0.02 10.23 -11.20
CA LEU A 72 0.89 9.07 -10.96
C LEU A 72 1.67 8.67 -12.22
N THR A 73 1.08 8.81 -13.41
CA THR A 73 1.80 8.55 -14.66
C THR A 73 2.73 9.67 -15.09
N ALA A 74 2.45 10.92 -14.69
CA ALA A 74 3.19 12.10 -15.13
C ALA A 74 4.33 12.52 -14.18
N HIS A 75 4.25 12.15 -12.89
CA HIS A 75 5.17 12.61 -11.86
C HIS A 75 5.79 11.43 -11.11
N VAL A 76 7.05 11.11 -11.43
CA VAL A 76 7.78 9.97 -10.84
C VAL A 76 7.93 10.07 -9.32
N GLU A 77 8.14 11.29 -8.81
CA GLU A 77 8.20 11.54 -7.36
C GLU A 77 6.90 11.14 -6.67
N PHE A 78 5.74 11.52 -7.24
CA PHE A 78 4.43 11.13 -6.72
C PHE A 78 4.23 9.60 -6.81
N ALA A 79 4.58 8.98 -7.94
CA ALA A 79 4.49 7.53 -8.08
C ALA A 79 5.31 6.79 -6.99
N THR A 80 6.49 7.33 -6.65
CA THR A 80 7.39 6.74 -5.66
C THR A 80 6.81 6.81 -4.25
N MET A 81 6.39 7.99 -3.79
CA MET A 81 5.77 8.17 -2.47
C MET A 81 4.43 7.42 -2.36
N TYR A 82 3.63 7.41 -3.43
CA TYR A 82 2.37 6.67 -3.46
C TYR A 82 2.58 5.15 -3.37
N THR A 83 3.63 4.63 -4.00
CA THR A 83 4.02 3.22 -3.86
C THR A 83 4.36 2.89 -2.41
N ARG A 84 5.18 3.72 -1.74
CA ARG A 84 5.50 3.56 -0.31
C ARG A 84 4.27 3.64 0.58
N ALA A 85 3.36 4.58 0.31
CA ALA A 85 2.09 4.68 1.04
C ALA A 85 1.24 3.40 0.88
N ARG A 86 1.18 2.84 -0.33
CA ARG A 86 0.51 1.57 -0.56
C ARG A 86 1.17 0.39 0.16
N GLU A 87 2.50 0.34 0.20
CA GLU A 87 3.23 -0.68 0.97
C GLU A 87 2.97 -0.57 2.48
N MET A 88 2.96 0.65 3.03
CA MET A 88 2.61 0.88 4.44
C MET A 88 1.17 0.46 4.73
N ARG A 89 0.23 0.82 3.85
CA ARG A 89 -1.15 0.36 3.97
C ARG A 89 -1.28 -1.16 3.88
N ALA A 90 -0.41 -1.85 3.13
CA ALA A 90 -0.38 -3.32 3.09
C ALA A 90 -0.09 -3.91 4.47
N ASN A 91 0.75 -3.25 5.27
CA ASN A 91 0.97 -3.64 6.67
C ASN A 91 -0.29 -3.41 7.50
N MET A 92 -0.90 -2.22 7.40
CA MET A 92 -2.12 -1.90 8.16
C MET A 92 -3.25 -2.89 7.89
N VAL A 93 -3.51 -3.22 6.62
CA VAL A 93 -4.59 -4.17 6.29
C VAL A 93 -4.24 -5.61 6.68
N ALA A 94 -2.95 -5.94 6.82
CA ALA A 94 -2.54 -7.25 7.31
C ALA A 94 -2.77 -7.34 8.83
N ASP A 95 -2.42 -6.29 9.57
CA ASP A 95 -2.65 -6.22 11.02
C ASP A 95 -4.16 -6.23 11.33
N ASP A 96 -4.98 -5.54 10.53
CA ASP A 96 -6.45 -5.59 10.58
C ASP A 96 -7.02 -7.02 10.56
N THR A 97 -6.34 -7.97 9.92
CA THR A 97 -6.88 -9.33 9.78
C THR A 97 -7.01 -10.03 11.13
N ILE A 98 -6.15 -9.71 12.08
CA ILE A 98 -6.18 -10.26 13.44
C ILE A 98 -7.39 -9.69 14.18
N GLU A 99 -7.51 -8.36 14.18
CA GLU A 99 -8.63 -7.67 14.84
C GLU A 99 -9.99 -8.13 14.31
N ILE A 100 -10.11 -8.32 12.99
CA ILE A 100 -11.35 -8.80 12.36
C ILE A 100 -11.66 -10.24 12.76
N ALA A 101 -10.64 -11.10 12.86
CA ALA A 101 -10.82 -12.48 13.28
C ALA A 101 -11.34 -12.57 14.73
N ASP A 102 -10.90 -11.65 15.59
CA ASP A 102 -11.22 -11.68 17.01
C ASP A 102 -12.52 -10.93 17.37
N THR A 103 -12.93 -9.93 16.58
CA THR A 103 -14.03 -9.02 16.95
C THR A 103 -15.28 -9.09 16.07
N GLU A 104 -15.20 -9.58 14.83
CA GLU A 104 -16.37 -9.62 13.95
C GLU A 104 -17.32 -10.77 14.33
N PRO A 105 -18.57 -10.49 14.74
CA PRO A 105 -19.48 -11.53 15.24
C PRO A 105 -20.04 -12.44 14.14
N ASP A 106 -20.04 -11.99 12.88
CA ASP A 106 -20.45 -12.80 11.73
C ASP A 106 -19.22 -13.47 11.07
N PRO A 107 -19.06 -14.80 11.20
CA PRO A 107 -17.90 -15.52 10.66
C PRO A 107 -17.79 -15.43 9.13
N GLN A 108 -18.91 -15.33 8.40
CA GLN A 108 -18.89 -15.21 6.94
C GLN A 108 -18.37 -13.83 6.53
N LYS A 109 -18.84 -12.78 7.20
CA LYS A 109 -18.35 -11.42 6.99
C LYS A 109 -16.88 -11.28 7.38
N ALA A 110 -16.47 -11.86 8.51
CA ALA A 110 -15.07 -11.89 8.96
C ALA A 110 -14.19 -12.52 7.88
N ARG A 111 -14.58 -13.69 7.39
CA ARG A 111 -13.86 -14.42 6.33
C ARG A 111 -13.70 -13.58 5.06
N VAL A 112 -14.79 -13.00 4.54
CA VAL A 112 -14.74 -12.17 3.31
C VAL A 112 -13.80 -10.96 3.50
N ARG A 113 -13.86 -10.30 4.67
CA ARG A 113 -13.01 -9.14 4.98
C ARG A 113 -11.54 -9.53 5.10
N ILE A 114 -11.23 -10.66 5.73
CA ILE A 114 -9.86 -11.19 5.86
C ILE A 114 -9.30 -11.59 4.51
N ASP A 115 -10.05 -12.34 3.70
CA ASP A 115 -9.61 -12.83 2.40
C ASP A 115 -9.32 -11.66 1.44
N ALA A 116 -10.18 -10.64 1.40
CA ALA A 116 -9.96 -9.45 0.60
C ALA A 116 -8.69 -8.69 1.01
N ARG A 117 -8.44 -8.55 2.33
CA ARG A 117 -7.25 -7.86 2.87
C ARG A 117 -5.97 -8.64 2.58
N LYS A 118 -5.97 -9.96 2.80
CA LYS A 118 -4.84 -10.85 2.47
C LYS A 118 -4.48 -10.76 0.99
N TRP A 119 -5.48 -10.88 0.11
CA TRP A 119 -5.26 -10.77 -1.34
C TRP A 119 -4.63 -9.41 -1.70
N TRP A 120 -5.17 -8.31 -1.17
CA TRP A 120 -4.66 -6.98 -1.47
C TRP A 120 -3.24 -6.75 -0.94
N ALA A 121 -2.94 -7.20 0.28
CA ALA A 121 -1.60 -7.12 0.87
C ALA A 121 -0.59 -7.94 0.06
N GLY A 122 -0.95 -9.15 -0.37
CA GLY A 122 -0.12 -9.99 -1.23
C GLY A 122 0.15 -9.39 -2.60
N LYS A 123 -0.81 -8.66 -3.18
CA LYS A 123 -0.60 -7.95 -4.47
C LYS A 123 0.20 -6.67 -4.35
N THR A 124 0.05 -5.95 -3.24
CA THR A 124 0.69 -4.64 -3.06
C THR A 124 2.11 -4.76 -2.50
N SER A 125 2.36 -5.79 -1.68
CA SER A 125 3.67 -6.07 -1.06
C SER A 125 4.04 -7.55 -1.21
N PRO A 126 4.25 -8.05 -2.43
CA PRO A 126 4.43 -9.49 -2.71
C PRO A 126 5.67 -10.10 -2.03
N LYS A 127 6.72 -9.31 -1.82
CA LYS A 127 7.93 -9.79 -1.11
C LYS A 127 7.65 -10.16 0.36
N LYS A 128 6.70 -9.46 1.00
CA LYS A 128 6.38 -9.62 2.43
C LYS A 128 5.18 -10.54 2.65
N TYR A 129 4.12 -10.34 1.89
CA TYR A 129 2.81 -11.01 2.08
C TYR A 129 2.41 -11.91 0.91
N GLY A 130 3.22 -12.01 -0.14
CA GLY A 130 2.95 -12.91 -1.26
C GLY A 130 3.15 -14.37 -0.86
N ASP A 131 2.36 -15.25 -1.46
CA ASP A 131 2.47 -16.69 -1.28
C ASP A 131 3.86 -17.16 -1.76
N LYS A 132 4.59 -17.85 -0.88
CA LYS A 132 5.89 -18.44 -1.20
C LYS A 132 5.70 -19.92 -1.49
N ILE A 133 5.99 -20.32 -2.71
CA ILE A 133 6.01 -21.73 -3.12
C ILE A 133 7.46 -22.19 -3.06
N GLN A 134 7.77 -23.11 -2.14
CA GLN A 134 9.05 -23.81 -2.13
C GLN A 134 8.88 -25.11 -2.92
N GLN A 135 9.53 -25.18 -4.08
CA GLN A 135 9.52 -26.37 -4.93
C GLN A 135 10.83 -27.14 -4.71
N GLU A 136 10.73 -28.37 -4.23
CA GLU A 136 11.85 -29.29 -4.24
C GLU A 136 12.00 -29.83 -5.67
N ILE A 137 13.03 -29.36 -6.37
CA ILE A 137 13.40 -29.89 -7.68
C ILE A 137 14.32 -31.07 -7.42
N SER A 138 13.78 -32.28 -7.46
CA SER A 138 14.58 -33.50 -7.50
C SER A 138 15.22 -33.59 -8.88
N THR A 139 16.54 -33.41 -8.94
CA THR A 139 17.30 -33.68 -10.15
C THR A 139 17.67 -35.14 -10.14
N ASP A 140 17.04 -35.93 -11.00
CA ASP A 140 17.60 -37.19 -11.44
C ASP A 140 19.01 -36.95 -12.01
N ASN A 141 19.91 -37.92 -11.80
CA ASN A 141 21.38 -37.86 -12.01
C ASN A 141 21.87 -37.28 -13.35
N SER A 142 20.99 -36.94 -14.28
CA SER A 142 21.25 -36.29 -15.56
C SER A 142 22.04 -34.98 -15.43
N LEU A 143 21.80 -34.14 -14.40
CA LEU A 143 22.60 -32.92 -14.23
C LEU A 143 24.02 -33.21 -13.76
N GLU A 144 24.22 -34.17 -12.85
CA GLU A 144 25.57 -34.61 -12.49
C GLU A 144 26.31 -35.23 -13.67
N GLU A 145 25.62 -35.98 -14.53
CA GLU A 145 26.19 -36.54 -15.76
C GLU A 145 26.57 -35.44 -16.77
N LEU A 146 25.73 -34.40 -16.92
CA LEU A 146 26.03 -33.26 -17.78
C LEU A 146 27.18 -32.40 -17.24
N PHE A 147 27.27 -32.17 -15.93
CA PHE A 147 28.42 -31.48 -15.32
C PHE A 147 29.71 -32.26 -15.52
N LYS A 148 29.71 -33.59 -15.28
CA LYS A 148 30.87 -34.47 -15.55
C LYS A 148 31.25 -34.47 -17.04
N ALA A 149 30.28 -34.47 -17.95
CA ALA A 149 30.53 -34.42 -19.39
C ALA A 149 31.15 -33.07 -19.82
N VAL A 150 30.72 -31.94 -19.26
CA VAL A 150 31.29 -30.61 -19.53
C VAL A 150 32.70 -30.47 -18.97
N GLU A 151 32.96 -30.95 -17.75
CA GLU A 151 34.30 -30.97 -17.16
C GLU A 151 35.27 -31.85 -17.96
N GLY A 152 34.80 -33.00 -18.47
CA GLY A 152 35.55 -33.89 -19.37
C GLY A 152 35.80 -33.31 -20.77
N THR A 153 35.05 -32.27 -21.19
CA THR A 153 35.15 -31.66 -22.52
C THR A 153 36.09 -30.45 -22.56
N ARG A 154 36.75 -30.11 -21.45
CA ARG A 154 37.75 -29.03 -21.37
C ARG A 154 39.03 -29.45 -22.12
N ARG A 155 38.99 -29.43 -23.46
CA ARG A 155 40.16 -29.58 -24.33
C ARG A 155 41.10 -28.41 -24.05
N VAL A 156 42.23 -28.71 -23.41
CA VAL A 156 43.39 -27.81 -23.37
C VAL A 156 43.81 -27.58 -24.82
N ILE A 157 43.58 -26.38 -25.34
CA ILE A 157 44.07 -26.01 -26.68
C ILE A 157 45.60 -25.92 -26.55
N PRO A 158 46.39 -26.77 -27.23
CA PRO A 158 47.84 -26.67 -27.17
C PRO A 158 48.26 -25.41 -27.90
N THR A 159 48.82 -24.43 -27.18
CA THR A 159 49.47 -23.26 -27.80
C THR A 159 50.77 -23.70 -28.45
N GLN A 160 50.75 -23.93 -29.77
CA GLN A 160 51.95 -24.06 -30.59
C GLN A 160 52.68 -22.71 -30.58
N ARG A 161 53.81 -22.62 -29.85
CA ARG A 161 54.76 -21.51 -30.01
C ARG A 161 55.45 -21.70 -31.35
N ALA A 162 55.13 -20.85 -32.32
CA ALA A 162 55.92 -20.71 -33.54
C ALA A 162 57.35 -20.28 -33.14
N LYS A 163 58.34 -21.13 -33.44
CA LYS A 163 59.74 -20.70 -33.50
C LYS A 163 59.91 -19.98 -34.84
N ALA A 164 60.18 -18.68 -34.78
CA ALA A 164 60.79 -17.95 -35.88
C ALA A 164 62.30 -18.19 -35.80
N GLU A 165 62.89 -18.46 -36.98
CA GLU A 165 64.30 -18.54 -37.38
C GLU A 165 65.41 -18.61 -36.32
#